data_AF-A0A1Q9XKI5-F1
#
_entry.id   AF-A0A1Q9XKI5-F1
#
_cell.length_a   1.000
_cell.length_b   1.000
_cell.length_c   1.000
_cell.angle_alpha   90.00
_cell.angle_beta   90.00
_cell.angle_gamma   90.00
#
_symmetry.space_group_name_H-M   'P 1'
#
loop_
_entity.id
_entity.type
_entity.pdbx_description
1 polymer ?
#
loop_
_entity_poly.entity_id
_entity_poly.type
_entity_poly.pdbx_seq_one_letter_code
_entity_poly.pdbx_strand_id
1 'polypeptide(L)'
;MTLVARVIALAQAVAGDIKAIQVSLSGLGTAARKNVTTSAVDVTADRVLRTGDGGWMGDVPSGLLAYSVDDRTLRGWRYVSVTSGTVGTLPDVLFGHLFTFGNTGDIVCQELTAFAPPRLPRKYHRQCFGSDAWGPWVPEVQTKDTAAYPFINLMADNGRWAGRVDPVATLFTAAFATNSWYPAYNGSSMANGGKFIYDNSTNGGSAGALTEPVQSLLLAQGRSLDVRRYGVEFYVATSTAGQGTTVPSTGADGVIRYLTWAMQKAIAASDNFATHVCWIRCRSGSVHIAARSFVDGVERQAGYVLPAGWHHLRVVMANAYGYFGNMPYVYSTPGAVIDLALPAYFSGAVDVGMHFNPIPSANGASPV
;
A
#
# COMPACT_ATOMS: atom_id res chain seq x y z
N MET A 1 63.58 -20.39 32.93
CA MET A 1 62.33 -21.10 32.61
C MET A 1 62.68 -22.57 32.38
N THR A 2 62.15 -23.47 33.20
CA THR A 2 62.48 -24.91 33.14
C THR A 2 61.90 -25.54 31.87
N LEU A 3 62.50 -26.65 31.41
CA LEU A 3 61.99 -27.42 30.26
C LEU A 3 60.50 -27.76 30.42
N VAL A 4 60.10 -28.10 31.65
CA VAL A 4 58.71 -28.38 32.04
C VAL A 4 57.78 -27.19 31.74
N ALA A 5 58.19 -25.97 32.09
CA ALA A 5 57.37 -24.78 31.83
C ALA A 5 57.19 -24.49 30.34
N ARG A 6 58.18 -24.81 29.49
CA ARG A 6 58.07 -24.65 28.04
C ARG A 6 57.13 -25.68 27.41
N VAL A 7 57.17 -26.92 27.88
CA VAL A 7 56.26 -27.99 27.43
C VAL A 7 54.81 -27.67 27.80
N ILE A 8 54.56 -27.15 29.01
CA ILE A 8 53.22 -26.74 29.45
C ILE A 8 52.68 -25.59 28.59
N ALA A 9 53.50 -24.56 28.33
CA ALA A 9 53.08 -23.42 27.52
C ALA A 9 52.75 -23.83 26.06
N LEU A 10 53.56 -24.74 25.47
CA LEU A 10 53.30 -25.27 24.14
C LEU A 10 52.00 -26.08 24.09
N ALA A 11 51.76 -26.94 25.08
CA ALA A 11 50.53 -27.72 25.16
C ALA A 11 49.28 -26.84 25.30
N GLN A 12 49.37 -25.74 26.05
CA GLN A 12 48.29 -24.77 26.21
C GLN A 12 48.00 -24.00 24.92
N ALA A 13 49.04 -23.60 24.17
CA ALA A 13 48.88 -22.93 22.88
C ALA A 13 48.20 -23.86 21.85
N VAL A 14 48.66 -25.11 21.75
CA VAL A 14 48.06 -26.12 20.85
C VAL A 14 46.59 -26.40 21.23
N ALA A 15 46.27 -26.47 22.52
CA ALA A 15 44.88 -26.64 22.97
C ALA A 15 43.98 -25.43 22.61
N GLY A 16 44.54 -24.21 22.68
CA GLY A 16 43.85 -22.99 22.24
C GLY A 16 43.52 -23.02 20.73
N ASP A 17 44.49 -23.40 19.91
CA ASP A 17 44.32 -23.49 18.46
C ASP A 17 43.32 -24.58 18.06
N ILE A 18 43.38 -25.75 18.69
CA ILE A 18 42.39 -26.83 18.47
C ILE A 18 40.98 -26.35 18.79
N LYS A 19 40.81 -25.58 19.87
CA LYS A 19 39.49 -25.05 20.27
C LYS A 19 38.99 -24.00 19.28
N ALA A 20 39.86 -23.12 18.79
CA ALA A 20 39.52 -22.14 17.75
C ALA A 20 39.11 -22.83 16.43
N ILE A 21 39.83 -23.88 16.03
CA ILE A 21 39.50 -24.71 14.86
C ILE A 21 38.14 -25.38 15.05
N GLN A 22 37.89 -26.00 16.21
CA GLN A 22 36.61 -26.65 16.51
C GLN A 22 35.43 -25.66 16.49
N VAL A 23 35.60 -24.45 17.02
CA VAL A 23 34.59 -23.39 16.97
C VAL A 23 34.33 -22.96 15.51
N SER A 24 35.37 -22.81 14.69
CA SER A 24 35.21 -22.48 13.26
C SER A 24 34.52 -23.58 12.45
N LEU A 25 34.70 -24.85 12.86
CA LEU A 25 34.06 -26.01 12.26
C LEU A 25 32.61 -26.20 12.73
N SER A 26 32.25 -25.70 13.91
CA SER A 26 30.90 -25.86 14.48
C SER A 26 29.81 -25.05 13.76
N GLY A 27 30.21 -24.05 12.96
CA GLY A 27 29.31 -23.27 12.10
C GLY A 27 29.25 -23.74 10.64
N LEU A 28 30.03 -24.77 10.29
CA LEU A 28 30.01 -25.39 8.97
C LEU A 28 29.18 -26.66 9.13
N GLY A 29 27.94 -26.68 8.63
CA GLY A 29 27.11 -27.89 8.63
C GLY A 29 27.86 -29.12 8.13
N THR A 30 27.40 -30.33 8.47
CA THR A 30 28.07 -31.60 8.16
C THR A 30 28.47 -31.70 6.69
N ALA A 31 29.71 -31.33 6.37
CA ALA A 31 30.29 -31.51 5.05
C ALA A 31 30.60 -33.00 4.88
N ALA A 32 29.60 -33.78 4.50
CA ALA A 32 29.84 -35.12 4.02
C ALA A 32 30.56 -35.02 2.68
N ARG A 33 31.75 -35.63 2.56
CA ARG A 33 32.28 -35.99 1.23
C ARG A 33 31.35 -37.04 0.64
N LYS A 34 30.25 -36.63 0.02
CA LYS A 34 29.46 -37.50 -0.85
C LYS A 34 30.04 -37.41 -2.25
N ASN A 35 30.33 -38.57 -2.82
CA ASN A 35 30.54 -38.69 -4.26
C ASN A 35 29.20 -38.35 -4.92
N VAL A 36 29.05 -37.12 -5.40
CA VAL A 36 27.93 -36.76 -6.26
C VAL A 36 28.32 -37.19 -7.66
N THR A 37 27.63 -38.19 -8.21
CA THR A 37 27.76 -38.55 -9.62
C THR A 37 27.06 -37.47 -10.45
N THR A 38 27.73 -36.33 -10.68
CA THR A 38 27.36 -35.44 -11.78
C THR A 38 27.86 -36.05 -13.08
N SER A 39 27.10 -35.91 -14.17
CA SER A 39 27.41 -36.48 -15.49
C SER A 39 28.69 -35.92 -16.14
N ALA A 40 29.37 -34.99 -15.49
CA ALA A 40 30.77 -34.66 -15.70
C ALA A 40 31.42 -34.45 -14.33
N VAL A 41 32.56 -35.10 -14.08
CA VAL A 41 33.33 -34.92 -12.84
C VAL A 41 34.01 -33.55 -12.90
N ASP A 42 33.55 -32.59 -12.10
CA ASP A 42 34.33 -31.36 -11.85
C ASP A 42 35.51 -31.75 -10.96
N VAL A 43 36.72 -31.80 -11.55
CA VAL A 43 37.99 -32.17 -10.89
C VAL A 43 38.80 -30.95 -10.43
N THR A 44 38.22 -29.75 -10.46
CA THR A 44 38.94 -28.53 -10.10
C THR A 44 39.23 -28.53 -8.59
N ALA A 45 40.51 -28.53 -8.22
CA ALA A 45 40.95 -28.42 -6.83
C ALA A 45 40.45 -27.11 -6.18
N ASP A 46 40.25 -27.14 -4.87
CA ASP A 46 39.89 -25.98 -4.01
C ASP A 46 38.48 -25.38 -4.18
N ARG A 47 37.56 -26.08 -4.87
CA ARG A 47 36.14 -25.72 -4.81
C ARG A 47 35.43 -26.35 -3.62
N VAL A 48 34.91 -25.50 -2.73
CA VAL A 48 34.02 -25.93 -1.65
C VAL A 48 32.59 -26.04 -2.18
N LEU A 49 32.11 -27.28 -2.35
CA LEU A 49 30.69 -27.55 -2.56
C LEU A 49 29.96 -27.42 -1.21
N ARG A 50 29.14 -26.37 -1.08
CA ARG A 50 28.22 -26.25 0.05
C ARG A 50 27.01 -27.15 -0.20
N THR A 51 27.03 -28.32 0.40
CA THR A 51 25.82 -29.15 0.58
C THR A 51 25.32 -28.91 2.00
N GLY A 52 24.11 -28.36 2.18
CA GLY A 52 23.53 -28.30 3.53
C GLY A 52 22.52 -27.19 3.78
N ASP A 53 22.66 -26.00 3.17
CA ASP A 53 21.86 -24.85 3.62
C ASP A 53 21.00 -24.31 2.47
N GLY A 54 19.74 -24.76 2.43
CA GLY A 54 18.70 -24.17 1.56
C GLY A 54 18.81 -24.45 0.05
N GLY A 55 19.65 -25.40 -0.36
CA GLY A 55 19.83 -25.76 -1.77
C GLY A 55 18.54 -26.24 -2.44
N TRP A 56 18.52 -26.15 -3.78
CA TRP A 56 17.44 -26.64 -4.61
C TRP A 56 17.31 -28.16 -4.40
N MET A 57 16.40 -28.58 -3.52
CA MET A 57 16.09 -30.00 -3.32
C MET A 57 15.31 -30.38 -4.57
N GLY A 58 15.88 -31.23 -5.42
CA GLY A 58 15.33 -31.58 -6.73
C GLY A 58 13.85 -31.98 -6.70
N ASP A 59 13.25 -32.11 -7.90
CA ASP A 59 11.82 -32.39 -8.08
C ASP A 59 11.29 -33.43 -7.09
N VAL A 60 10.13 -33.17 -6.48
CA VAL A 60 9.42 -34.23 -5.75
C VAL A 60 8.95 -35.23 -6.81
N PRO A 61 9.50 -36.46 -6.85
CA PRO A 61 9.26 -37.35 -7.97
C PRO A 61 7.78 -37.69 -8.07
N SER A 62 7.16 -37.40 -9.20
CA SER A 62 5.79 -37.84 -9.50
C SER A 62 5.77 -39.37 -9.52
N GLY A 63 5.09 -40.00 -8.56
CA GLY A 63 4.94 -41.46 -8.48
C GLY A 63 5.55 -42.16 -7.27
N LEU A 64 6.28 -41.47 -6.39
CA LEU A 64 6.66 -41.99 -5.07
C LEU A 64 5.64 -41.55 -4.01
N LEU A 65 4.74 -42.46 -3.64
CA LEU A 65 3.63 -42.37 -2.68
C LEU A 65 3.98 -41.98 -1.22
N ALA A 66 4.97 -41.13 -0.91
CA ALA A 66 5.40 -41.04 0.50
C ALA A 66 6.02 -39.73 1.01
N TYR A 67 5.68 -38.55 0.46
CA TYR A 67 6.06 -37.31 1.13
C TYR A 67 4.84 -36.51 1.54
N SER A 68 4.67 -36.41 2.86
CA SER A 68 3.69 -35.50 3.41
C SER A 68 4.24 -34.09 3.39
N VAL A 69 3.48 -33.15 2.83
CA VAL A 69 3.81 -31.72 2.92
C VAL A 69 3.75 -31.21 4.36
N ASP A 70 3.20 -32.00 5.29
CA ASP A 70 3.20 -31.71 6.72
C ASP A 70 4.47 -32.20 7.44
N ASP A 71 5.39 -32.89 6.73
CA ASP A 71 6.67 -33.30 7.30
C ASP A 71 7.55 -32.08 7.62
N ARG A 72 7.68 -31.82 8.92
CA ARG A 72 8.41 -30.68 9.48
C ARG A 72 9.91 -30.83 9.39
N THR A 73 10.43 -31.95 8.91
CA THR A 73 11.87 -32.12 8.65
C THR A 73 12.24 -31.67 7.25
N LEU A 74 11.25 -31.43 6.37
CA LEU A 74 11.50 -30.92 5.03
C LEU A 74 12.03 -29.49 5.12
N ARG A 75 13.20 -29.24 4.54
CA ARG A 75 13.77 -27.90 4.39
C ARG A 75 14.10 -27.63 2.92
N GLY A 76 14.10 -26.36 2.56
CA GLY A 76 14.46 -25.89 1.23
C GLY A 76 13.28 -25.81 0.27
N TRP A 77 13.63 -25.58 -1.00
CA TRP A 77 12.68 -25.36 -2.09
C TRP A 77 12.40 -26.64 -2.84
N ARG A 78 11.13 -26.87 -3.23
CA ARG A 78 10.66 -28.08 -3.90
C ARG A 78 9.60 -27.77 -4.93
N TYR A 79 9.61 -28.51 -6.04
CA TYR A 79 8.47 -28.57 -6.95
C TYR A 79 7.44 -29.58 -6.42
N VAL A 80 6.16 -29.20 -6.36
CA VAL A 80 5.05 -30.06 -5.96
C VAL A 80 4.08 -30.21 -7.13
N SER A 81 3.60 -31.42 -7.41
CA SER A 81 2.52 -31.67 -8.37
C SER A 81 1.52 -32.66 -7.79
N VAL A 82 0.23 -32.42 -8.00
CA VAL A 82 -0.86 -33.30 -7.52
C VAL A 82 -1.21 -34.42 -8.50
N THR A 83 -0.27 -34.85 -9.34
CA THR A 83 -0.42 -36.11 -10.09
C THR A 83 -0.30 -37.28 -9.10
N SER A 84 -1.40 -37.53 -8.38
CA SER A 84 -1.71 -38.67 -7.50
C SER A 84 -0.63 -39.08 -6.48
N GLY A 85 -0.76 -38.63 -5.22
CA GLY A 85 -0.03 -39.25 -4.09
C GLY A 85 0.38 -38.36 -2.92
N THR A 86 0.16 -37.04 -2.97
CA THR A 86 0.56 -36.15 -1.87
C THR A 86 -0.33 -36.34 -0.64
N VAL A 87 0.26 -36.73 0.50
CA VAL A 87 -0.43 -36.83 1.80
C VAL A 87 -0.39 -35.47 2.50
N GLY A 88 -1.52 -34.77 2.54
CA GLY A 88 -1.65 -33.43 3.11
C GLY A 88 -2.34 -32.47 2.15
N THR A 89 -3.24 -31.63 2.66
CA THR A 89 -4.13 -30.81 1.83
C THR A 89 -3.38 -29.58 1.32
N LEU A 90 -2.82 -29.67 0.10
CA LEU A 90 -2.34 -28.48 -0.62
C LEU A 90 -3.55 -27.64 -1.08
N PRO A 91 -3.53 -26.31 -0.90
CA PRO A 91 -4.62 -25.44 -1.30
C PRO A 91 -4.61 -25.21 -2.82
N ASP A 92 -5.66 -25.62 -3.53
CA ASP A 92 -5.98 -25.13 -4.89
C ASP A 92 -4.86 -25.35 -5.95
N VAL A 93 -4.12 -26.48 -5.88
CA VAL A 93 -2.92 -26.74 -6.72
C VAL A 93 -3.14 -27.84 -7.75
N LEU A 94 -2.66 -27.63 -9.00
CA LEU A 94 -2.30 -28.65 -10.00
C LEU A 94 -0.78 -28.95 -9.96
N PHE A 95 0.03 -27.89 -9.85
CA PHE A 95 1.46 -27.94 -9.55
C PHE A 95 1.96 -26.61 -8.93
N GLY A 96 3.12 -26.59 -8.27
CA GLY A 96 3.57 -25.45 -7.48
C GLY A 96 5.01 -25.54 -7.00
N HIS A 97 5.49 -24.47 -6.37
CA HIS A 97 6.76 -24.44 -5.64
C HIS A 97 6.48 -24.29 -4.15
N LEU A 98 6.96 -25.24 -3.34
CA LEU A 98 6.89 -25.23 -1.89
C LEU A 98 8.28 -24.87 -1.33
N PHE A 99 8.33 -23.88 -0.47
CA PHE A 99 9.52 -23.50 0.28
C PHE A 99 9.25 -23.72 1.77
N THR A 100 10.05 -24.58 2.41
CA THR A 100 9.95 -24.83 3.86
C THR A 100 11.20 -24.34 4.57
N PHE A 101 11.02 -23.54 5.62
CA PHE A 101 12.10 -22.93 6.40
C PHE A 101 11.75 -22.89 7.89
N GLY A 102 12.76 -22.63 8.73
CA GLY A 102 12.63 -22.61 10.18
C GLY A 102 13.38 -23.74 10.88
N ASN A 103 13.25 -23.81 12.21
CA ASN A 103 14.00 -24.73 13.06
C ASN A 103 13.08 -25.80 13.65
N THR A 104 13.49 -27.06 13.57
CA THR A 104 12.73 -28.17 14.18
C THR A 104 12.72 -27.99 15.71
N GLY A 105 11.54 -28.00 16.32
CA GLY A 105 11.37 -27.72 17.76
C GLY A 105 11.02 -26.26 18.09
N ASP A 106 11.00 -25.38 17.09
CA ASP A 106 10.56 -23.98 17.17
C ASP A 106 9.58 -23.70 16.02
N ILE A 107 9.61 -22.52 15.39
CA ILE A 107 8.75 -22.21 14.23
C ILE A 107 9.24 -22.91 12.97
N VAL A 108 8.32 -23.61 12.28
CA VAL A 108 8.48 -24.06 10.89
C VAL A 108 7.43 -23.38 10.02
N CYS A 109 7.89 -22.72 8.96
CA CYS A 109 7.05 -22.01 8.00
C CYS A 109 7.09 -22.68 6.64
N GLN A 110 5.98 -22.57 5.92
CA GLN A 110 5.86 -22.97 4.52
C GLN A 110 5.29 -21.85 3.70
N GLU A 111 5.92 -21.61 2.55
CA GLU A 111 5.41 -20.77 1.47
C GLU A 111 5.16 -21.62 0.24
N LEU A 112 3.98 -21.46 -0.37
CA LEU A 112 3.59 -22.20 -1.56
C LEU A 112 3.23 -21.21 -2.66
N THR A 113 3.94 -21.27 -3.79
CA THR A 113 3.50 -20.64 -5.04
C THR A 113 2.79 -21.70 -5.88
N ALA A 114 1.46 -21.65 -5.91
CA ALA A 114 0.60 -22.56 -6.66
C ALA A 114 0.35 -22.05 -8.08
N PHE A 115 0.46 -22.95 -9.07
CA PHE A 115 0.08 -22.73 -10.45
C PHE A 115 -1.12 -23.62 -10.79
N ALA A 116 -2.22 -23.00 -11.22
CA ALA A 116 -3.44 -23.69 -11.63
C ALA A 116 -4.02 -22.99 -12.86
N PRO A 117 -3.64 -23.40 -14.10
CA PRO A 117 -4.23 -22.85 -15.31
C PRO A 117 -5.76 -22.98 -15.27
N PRO A 118 -6.54 -21.94 -15.65
CA PRO A 118 -6.16 -20.69 -16.32
C PRO A 118 -5.80 -19.53 -15.36
N ARG A 119 -5.63 -19.76 -14.06
CA ARG A 119 -5.43 -18.72 -13.04
C ARG A 119 -3.97 -18.28 -12.94
N LEU A 120 -3.77 -17.03 -12.52
CA LEU A 120 -2.46 -16.49 -12.15
C LEU A 120 -1.86 -17.26 -10.95
N PRO A 121 -0.52 -17.28 -10.80
CA PRO A 121 0.12 -17.97 -9.70
C PRO A 121 -0.34 -17.42 -8.34
N ARG A 122 -0.89 -18.26 -7.47
CA ARG A 122 -1.32 -17.87 -6.12
C ARG A 122 -0.23 -18.18 -5.11
N LYS A 123 -0.07 -17.32 -4.11
CA LYS A 123 0.84 -17.57 -3.01
C LYS A 123 0.04 -17.92 -1.76
N TYR A 124 0.56 -18.85 -0.97
CA TYR A 124 0.01 -19.24 0.31
C TYR A 124 1.13 -19.34 1.33
N HIS A 125 0.83 -19.09 2.58
CA HIS A 125 1.74 -19.39 3.68
C HIS A 125 1.01 -20.11 4.82
N ARG A 126 1.76 -20.88 5.58
CA ARG A 126 1.33 -21.44 6.87
C ARG A 126 2.52 -21.63 7.78
N GLN A 127 2.26 -21.82 9.07
CA GLN A 127 3.29 -22.10 10.06
C GLN A 127 2.80 -23.08 11.13
N CYS A 128 3.74 -23.70 11.82
CA CYS A 128 3.51 -24.41 13.08
C CYS A 128 4.61 -24.03 14.09
N PHE A 129 4.33 -24.20 15.37
CA PHE A 129 5.28 -23.97 16.46
C PHE A 129 5.58 -25.31 17.16
N GLY A 130 6.85 -25.66 17.36
CA GLY A 130 7.26 -26.88 18.06
C GLY A 130 6.61 -28.15 17.49
N SER A 131 5.83 -28.84 18.33
CA SER A 131 5.03 -30.04 17.99
C SER A 131 3.56 -29.73 17.68
N ASP A 132 3.13 -28.46 17.69
CA ASP A 132 1.74 -28.07 17.49
C ASP A 132 1.25 -28.37 16.08
N ALA A 133 -0.05 -28.51 15.88
CA ALA A 133 -0.63 -28.74 14.55
C ALA A 133 -0.26 -27.61 13.57
N TRP A 134 -0.23 -27.93 12.27
CA TRP A 134 -0.10 -26.90 11.23
C TRP A 134 -1.28 -25.92 11.29
N GLY A 135 -0.96 -24.63 11.27
CA GLY A 135 -1.95 -23.60 10.97
C GLY A 135 -2.55 -23.83 9.57
N PRO A 136 -3.76 -23.28 9.31
CA PRO A 136 -4.35 -23.38 7.99
C PRO A 136 -3.47 -22.71 6.94
N TRP A 137 -3.59 -23.14 5.70
CA TRP A 137 -3.03 -22.38 4.58
C TRP A 137 -3.75 -21.05 4.45
N VAL A 138 -3.00 -19.97 4.60
CA VAL A 138 -3.49 -18.60 4.42
C VAL A 138 -3.10 -18.16 3.01
N PRO A 139 -4.06 -17.84 2.12
CA PRO A 139 -3.72 -17.24 0.84
C PRO A 139 -3.06 -15.88 1.11
N GLU A 140 -1.90 -15.65 0.50
CA GLU A 140 -1.40 -14.30 0.34
C GLU A 140 -2.34 -13.60 -0.63
N VAL A 141 -2.99 -12.56 -0.14
CA VAL A 141 -3.82 -11.70 -0.96
C VAL A 141 -2.92 -11.11 -2.04
N GLN A 142 -3.14 -11.46 -3.31
CA GLN A 142 -2.43 -10.80 -4.39
C GLN A 142 -2.74 -9.30 -4.28
N THR A 143 -1.70 -8.47 -4.21
CA THR A 143 -1.86 -7.00 -4.14
C THR A 143 -2.69 -6.45 -5.30
N LYS A 144 -2.75 -7.14 -6.45
CA LYS A 144 -3.68 -6.81 -7.54
C LYS A 144 -5.16 -7.05 -7.23
N ASP A 145 -5.49 -8.06 -6.43
CA ASP A 145 -6.88 -8.40 -6.08
C ASP A 145 -7.43 -7.47 -4.98
N THR A 146 -6.57 -6.93 -4.11
CA THR A 146 -6.97 -5.90 -3.12
C THR A 146 -6.87 -4.47 -3.62
N ALA A 147 -5.92 -4.15 -4.50
CA ALA A 147 -5.83 -2.84 -5.12
C ALA A 147 -6.98 -2.54 -6.09
N ALA A 148 -7.79 -3.55 -6.43
CA ALA A 148 -8.89 -3.46 -7.41
C ALA A 148 -10.29 -3.67 -6.81
N TYR A 149 -10.45 -3.77 -5.48
CA TYR A 149 -11.79 -3.80 -4.90
C TYR A 149 -12.50 -2.46 -5.20
N PRO A 150 -13.77 -2.49 -5.66
CA PRO A 150 -14.50 -1.26 -5.91
C PRO A 150 -14.74 -0.55 -4.58
N PHE A 151 -14.12 0.62 -4.41
CA PHE A 151 -14.38 1.50 -3.26
C PHE A 151 -15.50 2.46 -3.61
N ILE A 152 -16.55 2.48 -2.79
CA ILE A 152 -17.68 3.39 -2.97
C ILE A 152 -17.31 4.74 -2.35
N ASN A 153 -17.33 5.81 -3.15
CA ASN A 153 -17.23 7.16 -2.63
C ASN A 153 -18.43 7.42 -1.71
N LEU A 154 -18.17 7.82 -0.46
CA LEU A 154 -19.22 8.07 0.52
C LEU A 154 -19.90 9.44 0.33
N MET A 155 -19.32 10.32 -0.49
CA MET A 155 -19.88 11.65 -0.74
C MET A 155 -21.12 11.58 -1.64
N ALA A 156 -22.28 11.98 -1.12
CA ALA A 156 -23.55 11.96 -1.84
C ALA A 156 -23.60 12.82 -3.12
N ASP A 157 -22.71 13.80 -3.27
CA ASP A 157 -22.54 14.62 -4.48
C ASP A 157 -21.41 14.15 -5.40
N ASN A 158 -20.79 13.00 -5.09
CA ASN A 158 -19.67 12.40 -5.82
C ASN A 158 -18.42 13.31 -5.90
N GLY A 159 -18.32 14.32 -5.03
CA GLY A 159 -17.27 15.34 -5.12
C GLY A 159 -17.42 16.31 -6.29
N ARG A 160 -18.63 16.46 -6.83
CA ARG A 160 -18.91 17.39 -7.94
C ARG A 160 -19.27 18.80 -7.47
N TRP A 161 -19.55 19.00 -6.18
CA TRP A 161 -20.00 20.27 -5.60
C TRP A 161 -21.27 20.83 -6.27
N ALA A 162 -22.19 19.94 -6.64
CA ALA A 162 -23.41 20.26 -7.36
C ALA A 162 -24.67 19.68 -6.69
N GLY A 163 -24.57 19.38 -5.38
CA GLY A 163 -25.62 18.64 -4.67
C GLY A 163 -25.76 17.20 -5.18
N ARG A 164 -26.95 16.59 -5.00
CA ARG A 164 -27.21 15.24 -5.52
C ARG A 164 -27.44 15.30 -7.02
N VAL A 165 -26.45 14.86 -7.77
CA VAL A 165 -26.51 14.63 -9.23
C VAL A 165 -26.29 13.15 -9.52
N ASP A 166 -26.76 12.70 -10.68
CA ASP A 166 -26.52 11.33 -11.15
C ASP A 166 -25.00 11.04 -11.16
N PRO A 167 -24.53 10.06 -10.36
CA PRO A 167 -23.12 9.70 -10.26
C PRO A 167 -22.48 9.30 -11.59
N VAL A 168 -23.26 8.73 -12.52
CA VAL A 168 -22.76 8.22 -13.81
C VAL A 168 -23.00 9.19 -14.97
N ALA A 169 -23.76 10.28 -14.76
CA ALA A 169 -23.98 11.28 -15.78
C ALA A 169 -22.69 12.05 -16.10
N THR A 170 -22.40 12.21 -17.40
CA THR A 170 -21.25 13.01 -17.83
C THR A 170 -21.49 14.52 -17.62
N LEU A 171 -22.73 14.98 -17.79
CA LEU A 171 -23.12 16.39 -17.69
C LEU A 171 -24.13 16.61 -16.57
N PHE A 172 -24.19 17.83 -16.03
CA PHE A 172 -25.27 18.26 -15.14
C PHE A 172 -25.56 19.76 -15.26
N THR A 173 -26.79 20.16 -14.93
CA THR A 173 -27.23 21.57 -14.92
C THR A 173 -27.29 22.19 -13.52
N ALA A 174 -27.15 21.39 -12.47
CA ALA A 174 -27.15 21.85 -11.08
C ALA A 174 -26.10 22.94 -10.83
N ALA A 175 -26.49 23.95 -10.06
CA ALA A 175 -25.61 25.03 -9.62
C ALA A 175 -24.57 24.54 -8.61
N PHE A 176 -23.51 25.32 -8.41
CA PHE A 176 -22.57 25.07 -7.32
C PHE A 176 -23.31 25.01 -5.99
N ALA A 177 -23.03 23.99 -5.20
CA ALA A 177 -23.58 23.80 -3.87
C ALA A 177 -22.47 23.37 -2.92
N THR A 178 -22.37 24.08 -1.79
CA THR A 178 -21.57 23.59 -0.66
C THR A 178 -22.21 22.31 -0.11
N ASN A 179 -21.39 21.44 0.47
CA ASN A 179 -21.87 20.21 1.08
C ASN A 179 -21.41 20.13 2.53
N SER A 180 -22.09 19.27 3.32
CA SER A 180 -21.78 19.08 4.73
C SER A 180 -20.54 18.19 4.99
N TRP A 181 -19.82 17.78 3.95
CA TRP A 181 -18.55 17.06 4.09
C TRP A 181 -17.37 18.00 4.34
N TYR A 182 -17.53 19.29 4.02
CA TYR A 182 -16.54 20.34 4.25
C TYR A 182 -17.16 21.48 5.06
N PRO A 183 -17.55 21.23 6.32
CA PRO A 183 -18.08 22.28 7.16
C PRO A 183 -17.02 23.36 7.38
N ALA A 184 -17.48 24.61 7.40
CA ALA A 184 -16.66 25.75 7.76
C ALA A 184 -16.10 25.59 9.17
N TYR A 185 -14.82 25.92 9.35
CA TYR A 185 -14.15 25.96 10.65
C TYR A 185 -13.41 27.30 10.80
N ASN A 186 -13.33 27.84 12.01
CA ASN A 186 -12.68 29.14 12.28
C ASN A 186 -13.18 30.30 11.39
N GLY A 187 -14.45 30.26 10.95
CA GLY A 187 -15.04 31.26 10.07
C GLY A 187 -14.59 31.12 8.61
N SER A 188 -14.07 29.97 8.19
CA SER A 188 -13.78 29.69 6.78
C SER A 188 -15.07 29.67 5.95
N SER A 189 -14.92 29.91 4.66
CA SER A 189 -16.04 29.86 3.70
C SER A 189 -15.67 29.02 2.48
N MET A 190 -16.68 28.58 1.73
CA MET A 190 -16.56 27.87 0.47
C MET A 190 -17.39 28.58 -0.59
N ALA A 191 -16.80 28.81 -1.76
CA ALA A 191 -17.43 29.48 -2.89
C ALA A 191 -17.13 28.76 -4.20
N ASN A 192 -17.89 29.11 -5.25
CA ASN A 192 -17.69 28.56 -6.60
C ASN A 192 -16.35 29.06 -7.19
N GLY A 193 -15.41 28.15 -7.43
CA GLY A 193 -14.15 28.40 -8.13
C GLY A 193 -14.24 28.22 -9.66
N GLY A 194 -15.38 27.76 -10.16
CA GLY A 194 -15.67 27.52 -11.57
C GLY A 194 -15.97 26.06 -11.89
N LYS A 195 -16.54 25.82 -13.05
CA LYS A 195 -16.98 24.50 -13.52
C LYS A 195 -16.05 23.95 -14.60
N PHE A 196 -15.68 22.68 -14.52
CA PHE A 196 -15.25 21.93 -15.70
C PHE A 196 -16.46 21.66 -16.58
N ILE A 197 -16.45 22.25 -17.77
CA ILE A 197 -17.53 22.18 -18.74
C ILE A 197 -17.15 21.18 -19.83
N TYR A 198 -18.03 20.22 -20.09
CA TYR A 198 -17.87 19.28 -21.20
C TYR A 198 -17.92 20.04 -22.53
N ASP A 199 -17.02 19.71 -23.46
CA ASP A 199 -16.89 20.38 -24.77
C ASP A 199 -16.57 21.89 -24.65
N ASN A 200 -15.75 22.27 -23.66
CA ASN A 200 -15.43 23.69 -23.40
C ASN A 200 -14.66 24.37 -24.54
N SER A 201 -14.97 25.65 -24.77
CA SER A 201 -14.33 26.48 -25.81
C SER A 201 -12.87 26.81 -25.55
N THR A 202 -12.42 26.80 -24.28
CA THR A 202 -11.01 26.99 -23.92
C THR A 202 -10.09 25.96 -24.58
N ASN A 203 -10.60 24.74 -24.82
CA ASN A 203 -9.88 23.67 -25.51
C ASN A 203 -10.50 23.35 -26.88
N GLY A 204 -11.08 24.35 -27.56
CA GLY A 204 -11.56 24.25 -28.94
C GLY A 204 -12.97 23.65 -29.11
N GLY A 205 -13.74 23.53 -28.04
CA GLY A 205 -15.14 23.09 -28.07
C GLY A 205 -16.16 24.21 -28.30
N SER A 206 -17.44 23.85 -28.24
CA SER A 206 -18.56 24.77 -28.51
C SER A 206 -19.26 25.31 -27.26
N ALA A 207 -18.97 24.73 -26.09
CA ALA A 207 -19.55 25.14 -24.81
C ALA A 207 -18.82 26.35 -24.19
N GLY A 208 -19.16 26.67 -22.93
CA GLY A 208 -18.58 27.79 -22.19
C GLY A 208 -17.06 27.67 -21.97
N ALA A 209 -16.42 28.82 -21.72
CA ALA A 209 -15.00 28.89 -21.40
C ALA A 209 -14.75 28.44 -19.95
N LEU A 210 -13.60 27.80 -19.72
CA LEU A 210 -13.16 27.39 -18.39
C LEU A 210 -12.54 28.57 -17.63
N THR A 211 -12.73 28.60 -16.32
CA THR A 211 -12.07 29.56 -15.43
C THR A 211 -10.62 29.15 -15.12
N GLU A 212 -9.78 30.09 -14.66
CA GLU A 212 -8.37 29.82 -14.31
C GLU A 212 -8.18 28.61 -13.38
N PRO A 213 -8.99 28.40 -12.32
CA PRO A 213 -8.75 27.30 -11.40
C PRO A 213 -8.95 25.95 -12.05
N VAL A 214 -9.91 25.87 -12.96
CA VAL A 214 -10.17 24.65 -13.75
C VAL A 214 -9.04 24.45 -14.76
N GLN A 215 -8.65 25.49 -15.52
CA GLN A 215 -7.59 25.38 -16.52
C GLN A 215 -6.26 24.92 -15.91
N SER A 216 -5.84 25.52 -14.79
CA SER A 216 -4.62 25.16 -14.07
C SER A 216 -4.67 23.76 -13.47
N LEU A 217 -5.83 23.31 -12.99
CA LEU A 217 -6.02 21.93 -12.53
C LEU A 217 -5.82 20.94 -13.67
N LEU A 218 -6.42 21.18 -14.84
CA LEU A 218 -6.30 20.28 -15.99
C LEU A 218 -4.84 20.17 -16.48
N LEU A 219 -4.07 21.25 -16.37
CA LEU A 219 -2.63 21.26 -16.64
C LEU A 219 -1.86 20.40 -15.62
N ALA A 220 -2.14 20.58 -14.32
CA ALA A 220 -1.48 19.83 -13.25
C ALA A 220 -1.81 18.32 -13.30
N GLN A 221 -3.01 17.97 -13.76
CA GLN A 221 -3.40 16.58 -14.03
C GLN A 221 -2.65 15.96 -15.23
N GLY A 222 -1.91 16.75 -16.01
CA GLY A 222 -1.19 16.26 -17.18
C GLY A 222 -2.11 15.83 -18.34
N ARG A 223 -3.37 16.28 -18.37
CA ARG A 223 -4.33 15.90 -19.42
C ARG A 223 -3.84 16.39 -20.79
N SER A 224 -3.97 15.56 -21.83
CA SER A 224 -3.81 16.00 -23.23
C SER A 224 -4.97 16.90 -23.67
N LEU A 225 -4.81 17.65 -24.77
CA LEU A 225 -5.83 18.60 -25.24
C LEU A 225 -7.23 17.98 -25.37
N ASP A 226 -7.35 16.80 -25.97
CA ASP A 226 -8.63 16.10 -26.13
C ASP A 226 -9.27 15.75 -24.78
N VAL A 227 -8.46 15.36 -23.80
CA VAL A 227 -8.89 15.00 -22.43
C VAL A 227 -9.17 16.24 -21.58
N ARG A 228 -8.72 17.42 -21.98
CA ARG A 228 -9.11 18.71 -21.38
C ARG A 228 -10.44 19.23 -21.94
N ARG A 229 -10.86 18.75 -23.10
CA ARG A 229 -12.14 19.12 -23.72
C ARG A 229 -13.29 18.24 -23.23
N TYR A 230 -13.05 16.94 -23.09
CA TYR A 230 -14.09 15.97 -22.72
C TYR A 230 -13.84 15.34 -21.35
N GLY A 231 -14.91 15.12 -20.59
CA GLY A 231 -14.85 14.48 -19.28
C GLY A 231 -16.13 14.70 -18.48
N VAL A 232 -16.16 14.09 -17.30
CA VAL A 232 -17.28 14.25 -16.37
C VAL A 232 -17.24 15.65 -15.76
N GLU A 233 -18.36 16.38 -15.82
CA GLU A 233 -18.46 17.73 -15.25
C GLU A 233 -18.34 17.71 -13.72
N PHE A 234 -17.71 18.77 -13.17
CA PHE A 234 -17.56 19.05 -11.73
C PHE A 234 -17.26 20.53 -11.51
N TYR A 235 -17.46 21.04 -10.29
CA TYR A 235 -16.93 22.34 -9.90
C TYR A 235 -15.61 22.22 -9.11
N VAL A 236 -14.78 23.25 -9.22
CA VAL A 236 -13.75 23.57 -8.23
C VAL A 236 -14.41 24.39 -7.13
N ALA A 237 -14.16 24.04 -5.87
CA ALA A 237 -14.52 24.86 -4.72
C ALA A 237 -13.33 25.72 -4.29
N THR A 238 -13.55 27.01 -4.05
CA THR A 238 -12.56 27.91 -3.48
C THR A 238 -12.91 28.19 -2.03
N SER A 239 -12.04 27.78 -1.12
CA SER A 239 -12.12 28.07 0.30
C SER A 239 -11.33 29.31 0.65
N THR A 240 -11.90 30.17 1.50
CA THR A 240 -11.16 31.26 2.15
C THR A 240 -11.10 30.97 3.64
N ALA A 241 -9.91 30.88 4.21
CA ALA A 241 -9.71 30.68 5.63
C ALA A 241 -10.20 31.90 6.42
N GLY A 242 -10.94 31.65 7.50
CA GLY A 242 -11.40 32.72 8.38
C GLY A 242 -10.27 33.26 9.27
N GLN A 243 -10.67 34.13 10.20
CA GLN A 243 -9.74 34.77 11.15
C GLN A 243 -9.65 34.04 12.49
N GLY A 244 -10.44 32.97 12.70
CA GLY A 244 -10.43 32.20 13.93
C GLY A 244 -9.11 31.45 14.15
N THR A 245 -8.70 31.32 15.40
CA THR A 245 -7.41 30.76 15.81
C THR A 245 -7.54 29.48 16.66
N THR A 246 -8.72 28.87 16.69
CA THR A 246 -8.97 27.64 17.45
C THR A 246 -8.28 26.45 16.78
N VAL A 247 -7.81 25.48 17.59
CA VAL A 247 -7.05 24.30 17.13
C VAL A 247 -5.82 24.74 16.31
N PRO A 248 -4.80 25.35 16.95
CA PRO A 248 -3.54 25.62 16.27
C PRO A 248 -2.79 24.32 15.97
N SER A 249 -2.03 24.32 14.88
CA SER A 249 -1.07 23.27 14.55
C SER A 249 0.19 23.91 13.99
N THR A 250 1.35 23.35 14.34
CA THR A 250 2.64 23.83 13.84
C THR A 250 3.08 22.97 12.66
N GLY A 251 3.30 23.59 11.51
CA GLY A 251 3.82 22.90 10.32
C GLY A 251 5.28 22.47 10.51
N ALA A 252 5.78 21.64 9.59
CA ALA A 252 7.19 21.22 9.56
C ALA A 252 8.17 22.40 9.35
N ASP A 253 7.66 23.53 8.88
CA ASP A 253 8.36 24.81 8.74
C ASP A 253 8.37 25.68 10.01
N GLY A 254 7.79 25.20 11.11
CA GLY A 254 7.68 25.93 12.36
C GLY A 254 6.58 27.01 12.38
N VAL A 255 5.79 27.15 11.31
CA VAL A 255 4.72 28.15 11.23
C VAL A 255 3.43 27.60 11.83
N ILE A 256 2.80 28.38 12.72
CA ILE A 256 1.48 28.05 13.28
C ILE A 256 0.39 28.38 12.26
N ARG A 257 -0.48 27.41 12.04
CA ARG A 257 -1.69 27.51 11.19
C ARG A 257 -2.90 27.00 11.97
N TYR A 258 -4.10 27.32 11.49
CA TYR A 258 -5.35 27.01 12.18
C TYR A 258 -6.25 26.14 11.32
N LEU A 259 -7.00 25.25 11.97
CA LEU A 259 -7.88 24.31 11.28
C LEU A 259 -8.86 25.10 10.40
N THR A 260 -8.87 24.78 9.10
CA THR A 260 -9.71 25.48 8.11
C THR A 260 -10.93 24.65 7.77
N TRP A 261 -10.76 23.34 7.65
CA TRP A 261 -11.82 22.37 7.51
C TRP A 261 -11.34 20.98 7.91
N ALA A 262 -12.27 20.23 8.47
CA ALA A 262 -12.24 18.78 8.61
C ALA A 262 -13.68 18.33 8.41
N MET A 263 -13.86 17.17 7.80
CA MET A 263 -15.15 16.48 7.78
C MET A 263 -15.75 16.46 9.19
N GLN A 264 -17.07 16.58 9.31
CA GLN A 264 -17.83 16.35 10.55
C GLN A 264 -18.96 15.36 10.27
N LYS A 265 -18.55 14.17 9.81
CA LYS A 265 -19.43 13.05 9.49
C LYS A 265 -18.86 11.82 10.16
N ALA A 266 -19.71 10.93 10.67
CA ALA A 266 -19.27 9.62 11.10
C ALA A 266 -19.21 8.70 9.88
N ILE A 267 -18.00 8.43 9.38
CA ILE A 267 -17.76 7.37 8.39
C ILE A 267 -17.23 6.14 9.09
N ALA A 268 -17.65 4.95 8.63
CA ALA A 268 -17.12 3.71 9.16
C ALA A 268 -15.59 3.67 8.99
N ALA A 269 -14.91 3.11 9.98
CA ALA A 269 -13.47 2.89 9.94
C ALA A 269 -13.18 1.41 9.63
N SER A 270 -13.33 1.00 8.37
CA SER A 270 -13.01 -0.38 7.96
C SER A 270 -11.54 -0.68 8.28
N ASP A 271 -11.30 -1.74 9.06
CA ASP A 271 -9.97 -2.06 9.61
C ASP A 271 -9.33 -0.89 10.39
N ASN A 272 -10.15 -0.07 11.05
CA ASN A 272 -9.76 1.16 11.75
C ASN A 272 -9.23 2.29 10.87
N PHE A 273 -9.31 2.16 9.53
CA PHE A 273 -8.85 3.20 8.61
C PHE A 273 -10.00 3.91 7.91
N ALA A 274 -9.76 5.14 7.49
CA ALA A 274 -10.54 5.79 6.46
C ALA A 274 -9.64 6.71 5.62
N THR A 275 -10.09 6.97 4.41
CA THR A 275 -9.30 7.68 3.39
C THR A 275 -10.07 8.87 2.85
N HIS A 276 -9.35 9.99 2.74
CA HIS A 276 -9.78 11.16 2.00
C HIS A 276 -8.84 11.38 0.83
N VAL A 277 -9.39 11.74 -0.33
CA VAL A 277 -8.61 12.19 -1.49
C VAL A 277 -9.19 13.46 -2.08
N CYS A 278 -8.34 14.33 -2.60
CA CYS A 278 -8.74 15.44 -3.46
C CYS A 278 -7.56 15.98 -4.27
N TRP A 279 -7.84 16.84 -5.24
CA TRP A 279 -6.87 17.82 -5.70
C TRP A 279 -6.98 19.07 -4.83
N ILE A 280 -5.84 19.59 -4.39
CA ILE A 280 -5.75 20.78 -3.54
C ILE A 280 -4.69 21.75 -4.07
N ARG A 281 -4.97 23.05 -4.00
CA ARG A 281 -4.01 24.12 -4.32
C ARG A 281 -4.10 25.24 -3.30
N CYS A 282 -2.99 25.65 -2.72
CA CYS A 282 -2.92 26.90 -1.97
C CYS A 282 -2.63 28.06 -2.95
N ARG A 283 -3.60 28.96 -3.15
CA ARG A 283 -3.44 30.15 -4.02
C ARG A 283 -2.69 31.27 -3.32
N SER A 284 -2.95 31.46 -2.03
CA SER A 284 -2.34 32.49 -1.20
C SER A 284 -2.31 32.06 0.25
N GLY A 285 -1.37 32.61 1.02
CA GLY A 285 -1.08 32.18 2.38
C GLY A 285 -0.26 30.90 2.38
N SER A 286 -0.48 30.04 3.37
CA SER A 286 0.14 28.71 3.41
C SER A 286 -0.76 27.68 4.08
N VAL A 287 -0.55 26.42 3.73
CA VAL A 287 -1.35 25.27 4.16
C VAL A 287 -0.44 24.14 4.60
N HIS A 288 -0.78 23.42 5.65
CA HIS A 288 -0.18 22.12 5.97
C HIS A 288 -1.23 21.08 6.34
N ILE A 289 -0.85 19.81 6.19
CA ILE A 289 -1.69 18.66 6.52
C ILE A 289 -1.19 18.08 7.85
N ALA A 290 -2.02 18.10 8.91
CA ALA A 290 -1.60 17.58 10.22
C ALA A 290 -1.89 16.08 10.39
N ALA A 291 -1.69 15.32 9.32
CA ALA A 291 -1.80 13.87 9.29
C ALA A 291 -0.75 13.32 8.32
N ARG A 292 -0.39 12.04 8.49
CA ARG A 292 0.37 11.32 7.47
C ARG A 292 -0.44 11.32 6.17
N SER A 293 0.19 11.71 5.09
CA SER A 293 -0.48 11.90 3.80
C SER A 293 0.40 11.47 2.65
N PHE A 294 -0.19 11.32 1.47
CA PHE A 294 0.51 11.19 0.22
C PHE A 294 0.22 12.42 -0.60
N VAL A 295 1.28 13.10 -1.05
CA VAL A 295 1.20 14.27 -1.93
C VAL A 295 1.82 13.87 -3.25
N ASP A 296 1.03 13.87 -4.31
CA ASP A 296 1.38 13.36 -5.65
C ASP A 296 1.91 11.92 -5.60
N GLY A 297 1.25 11.07 -4.81
CA GLY A 297 1.63 9.67 -4.59
C GLY A 297 2.84 9.47 -3.67
N VAL A 298 3.54 10.52 -3.27
CA VAL A 298 4.71 10.43 -2.37
C VAL A 298 4.28 10.62 -0.93
N GLU A 299 4.65 9.66 -0.07
CA GLU A 299 4.34 9.73 1.35
C GLU A 299 5.05 10.89 2.05
N ARG A 300 4.31 11.60 2.90
CA ARG A 300 4.74 12.75 3.70
C ARG A 300 4.33 12.57 5.17
N GLN A 301 5.18 13.08 6.04
CA GLN A 301 4.93 13.12 7.48
C GLN A 301 3.88 14.18 7.83
N ALA A 302 3.25 14.04 8.99
CA ALA A 302 2.33 15.04 9.51
C ALA A 302 3.03 16.41 9.67
N GLY A 303 2.32 17.49 9.38
CA GLY A 303 2.86 18.84 9.35
C GLY A 303 3.44 19.24 7.99
N TYR A 304 3.40 18.36 6.98
CA TYR A 304 3.90 18.68 5.64
C TYR A 304 3.19 19.91 5.05
N VAL A 305 3.99 20.91 4.68
CA VAL A 305 3.54 22.16 4.08
C VAL A 305 3.31 21.94 2.59
N LEU A 306 2.12 22.29 2.11
CA LEU A 306 1.77 22.13 0.71
C LEU A 306 2.59 23.11 -0.15
N PRO A 307 3.30 22.64 -1.19
CA PRO A 307 3.96 23.52 -2.13
C PRO A 307 2.96 24.36 -2.94
N ALA A 308 3.49 25.32 -3.71
CA ALA A 308 2.69 26.09 -4.64
C ALA A 308 2.21 25.23 -5.82
N GLY A 309 0.98 25.46 -6.26
CA GLY A 309 0.36 24.73 -7.37
C GLY A 309 -0.65 23.69 -6.90
N TRP A 310 -1.15 22.94 -7.86
CA TRP A 310 -2.10 21.85 -7.62
C TRP A 310 -1.34 20.56 -7.29
N HIS A 311 -1.80 19.90 -6.24
CA HIS A 311 -1.28 18.61 -5.81
C HIS A 311 -2.43 17.65 -5.57
N HIS A 312 -2.20 16.38 -5.89
CA HIS A 312 -3.10 15.32 -5.47
C HIS A 312 -2.79 14.97 -4.01
N LEU A 313 -3.78 15.10 -3.14
CA LEU A 313 -3.70 14.79 -1.73
C LEU A 313 -4.47 13.50 -1.47
N ARG A 314 -3.82 12.55 -0.80
CA ARG A 314 -4.48 11.42 -0.14
C ARG A 314 -4.11 11.42 1.33
N VAL A 315 -5.10 11.40 2.21
CA VAL A 315 -4.90 11.26 3.66
C VAL A 315 -5.52 9.96 4.11
N VAL A 316 -4.72 9.12 4.75
CA VAL A 316 -5.16 7.86 5.35
C VAL A 316 -4.94 7.98 6.85
N MET A 317 -6.03 7.91 7.62
CA MET A 317 -5.96 8.02 9.07
C MET A 317 -6.40 6.70 9.71
N ALA A 318 -5.82 6.38 10.88
CA ALA A 318 -6.21 5.27 11.74
C ALA A 318 -6.93 5.78 12.99
N ASN A 319 -7.99 5.10 13.43
CA ASN A 319 -8.76 5.44 14.62
C ASN A 319 -9.48 4.21 15.19
N ALA A 320 -9.35 4.00 16.51
CA ALA A 320 -9.90 2.85 17.22
C ALA A 320 -11.38 2.98 17.60
N TYR A 321 -12.02 4.13 17.36
CA TYR A 321 -13.43 4.36 17.75
C TYR A 321 -14.46 3.67 16.84
N GLY A 322 -14.03 2.90 15.83
CA GLY A 322 -14.92 2.26 14.85
C GLY A 322 -15.54 3.22 13.81
N TYR A 323 -15.34 4.53 13.98
CA TYR A 323 -15.70 5.55 13.00
C TYR A 323 -14.68 6.68 13.00
N PHE A 324 -14.64 7.45 11.90
CA PHE A 324 -13.97 8.75 11.85
C PHE A 324 -14.99 9.85 11.85
N GLY A 325 -14.79 10.82 12.74
CA GLY A 325 -15.57 12.06 12.78
C GLY A 325 -14.89 13.22 12.05
N ASN A 326 -13.56 13.26 12.05
CA ASN A 326 -12.75 14.42 11.70
C ASN A 326 -11.51 13.99 10.88
N MET A 327 -11.46 14.38 9.60
CA MET A 327 -10.32 14.24 8.68
C MET A 327 -10.57 15.11 7.45
N PRO A 328 -9.57 15.48 6.62
CA PRO A 328 -8.12 15.20 6.69
C PRO A 328 -7.32 16.16 7.59
N TYR A 329 -7.99 17.09 8.30
CA TYR A 329 -7.37 18.16 9.08
C TYR A 329 -6.42 19.06 8.28
N VAL A 330 -6.99 19.96 7.48
CA VAL A 330 -6.22 20.95 6.73
C VAL A 330 -6.12 22.24 7.54
N TYR A 331 -4.88 22.67 7.79
CA TYR A 331 -4.57 23.89 8.53
C TYR A 331 -4.04 24.93 7.58
N SER A 332 -4.47 26.18 7.75
CA SER A 332 -3.98 27.28 6.94
C SER A 332 -3.74 28.54 7.76
N THR A 333 -2.94 29.46 7.21
CA THR A 333 -2.83 30.81 7.76
C THR A 333 -4.16 31.56 7.60
N PRO A 334 -4.54 32.46 8.54
CA PRO A 334 -5.75 33.27 8.39
C PRO A 334 -5.81 33.99 7.04
N GLY A 335 -6.97 33.97 6.38
CA GLY A 335 -7.17 34.57 5.06
C GLY A 335 -6.55 33.81 3.88
N ALA A 336 -5.93 32.65 4.10
CA ALA A 336 -5.43 31.80 2.99
C ALA A 336 -6.57 31.43 2.04
N VAL A 337 -6.25 31.39 0.74
CA VAL A 337 -7.19 30.96 -0.30
C VAL A 337 -6.76 29.60 -0.83
N ILE A 338 -7.66 28.63 -0.78
CA ILE A 338 -7.39 27.22 -1.09
C ILE A 338 -8.40 26.73 -2.11
N ASP A 339 -7.96 26.09 -3.18
CA ASP A 339 -8.86 25.38 -4.08
C ASP A 339 -8.91 23.89 -3.78
N LEU A 340 -10.09 23.33 -4.02
CA LEU A 340 -10.39 21.92 -3.86
C LEU A 340 -11.17 21.43 -5.07
N ALA A 341 -10.73 20.31 -5.62
CA ALA A 341 -11.42 19.65 -6.71
C ALA A 341 -11.45 18.14 -6.49
N LEU A 342 -12.49 17.51 -7.01
CA LEU A 342 -12.65 16.06 -7.03
C LEU A 342 -12.49 15.39 -5.64
N PRO A 343 -13.09 15.91 -4.55
CA PRO A 343 -12.98 15.24 -3.28
C PRO A 343 -13.70 13.88 -3.27
N ALA A 344 -13.15 12.92 -2.55
CA ALA A 344 -13.83 11.66 -2.23
C ALA A 344 -13.44 11.17 -0.83
N TYR A 345 -14.37 10.46 -0.19
CA TYR A 345 -14.17 9.81 1.10
C TYR A 345 -14.47 8.32 0.98
N PHE A 346 -13.65 7.50 1.64
CA PHE A 346 -13.77 6.05 1.64
C PHE A 346 -13.62 5.49 3.06
N SER A 347 -14.33 4.40 3.34
CA SER A 347 -14.05 3.55 4.50
C SER A 347 -12.83 2.69 4.18
N GLY A 348 -11.89 2.58 5.12
CA GLY A 348 -10.65 1.81 4.96
C GLY A 348 -9.46 2.60 4.40
N ALA A 349 -8.32 1.93 4.31
CA ALA A 349 -7.12 2.44 3.66
C ALA A 349 -7.21 2.17 2.15
N VAL A 350 -7.49 3.23 1.38
CA VAL A 350 -7.84 3.13 -0.04
C VAL A 350 -6.79 3.84 -0.90
N ASP A 351 -6.36 3.18 -1.97
CA ASP A 351 -5.57 3.79 -3.03
C ASP A 351 -6.40 3.87 -4.31
N VAL A 352 -6.81 5.09 -4.69
CA VAL A 352 -7.47 5.34 -5.97
C VAL A 352 -6.51 5.87 -7.03
N GLY A 353 -5.22 5.92 -6.73
CA GLY A 353 -4.22 6.63 -7.51
C GLY A 353 -4.51 8.13 -7.61
N MET A 354 -3.87 8.79 -8.58
CA MET A 354 -4.18 10.17 -8.94
C MET A 354 -5.38 10.19 -9.90
N HIS A 355 -6.58 10.41 -9.36
CA HIS A 355 -7.80 10.41 -10.17
C HIS A 355 -7.97 11.73 -10.91
N PHE A 356 -8.48 11.66 -12.14
CA PHE A 356 -8.73 12.85 -12.96
C PHE A 356 -10.19 13.26 -12.99
N ASN A 357 -11.13 12.36 -12.69
CA ASN A 357 -12.57 12.60 -12.73
C ASN A 357 -13.23 12.33 -11.37
N PRO A 358 -14.43 12.86 -11.11
CA PRO A 358 -15.19 12.53 -9.90
C PRO A 358 -15.36 11.03 -9.74
N ILE A 359 -15.15 10.52 -8.53
CA ILE A 359 -15.34 9.09 -8.24
C ILE A 359 -16.83 8.89 -7.89
N PRO A 360 -17.57 8.05 -8.64
CA PRO A 360 -18.99 7.85 -8.39
C PRO A 360 -19.27 7.34 -6.96
N SER A 361 -20.32 7.87 -6.35
CA SER A 361 -20.98 7.31 -5.17
C SER A 361 -22.21 6.52 -5.59
N ALA A 362 -22.71 5.67 -4.70
CA ALA A 362 -24.08 5.21 -4.79
C ALA A 362 -24.99 6.25 -4.12
N ASN A 363 -25.83 6.94 -4.89
CA ASN A 363 -26.77 7.91 -4.34
C ASN A 363 -28.17 7.70 -4.94
N GLY A 364 -29.19 8.31 -4.32
CA GLY A 364 -30.59 8.18 -4.77
C GLY A 364 -30.91 8.91 -6.08
N ALA A 365 -29.92 9.45 -6.79
CA ALA A 365 -30.07 10.06 -8.11
C ALA A 365 -29.59 9.13 -9.24
N SER A 366 -29.06 7.95 -8.92
CA SER A 366 -28.70 6.94 -9.93
C SER A 366 -29.95 6.45 -10.68
N PRO A 367 -29.89 6.31 -12.03
CA PRO A 367 -30.97 5.70 -12.78
C PRO A 367 -31.14 4.25 -12.31
N VAL A 368 -32.39 3.87 -12.01
CA VAL A 368 -32.79 2.51 -11.61
C VAL A 368 -32.71 1.57 -12.82
#